data_AF-E0NDC1-F1
#
_entry.id   AF-E0NDC1-F1
#
_cell.length_a   1.000
_cell.length_b   1.000
_cell.length_c   1.000
_cell.angle_alpha   90.00
_cell.angle_beta   90.00
_cell.angle_gamma   90.00
#
_symmetry.space_group_name_H-M   'P 1'
#
loop_
_entity.id
_entity.type
_entity.pdbx_description
1 polymer ?
#
loop_
_entity_poly.entity_id
_entity_poly.type
_entity_poly.pdbx_seq_one_letter_code
_entity_poly.pdbx_strand_id
1 'polypeptide(L)'
;MIKMAYTPNNWAAGDTITSTKLNNMEQGIATASTTPGPAGKDGTNGKNGKDGVSLTALALTVDGDGKVTGGKATLSDKSTIDVTVTTD
;
A
#
# COMPACT_ATOMS: atom_id res chain seq x y z
N MET A 1 1.56 1.67 35.68
CA MET A 1 2.98 2.05 35.87
C MET A 1 3.81 0.81 35.55
N ILE A 2 4.56 0.80 34.46
CA ILE A 2 5.47 -0.32 34.15
C ILE A 2 6.68 -0.16 35.07
N LYS A 3 6.80 -1.03 36.07
CA LYS A 3 7.96 -1.09 36.96
C LYS A 3 9.13 -1.62 36.12
N MET A 4 10.11 -0.77 35.79
CA MET A 4 11.37 -1.23 35.20
C MET A 4 12.02 -2.22 36.18
N ALA A 5 11.91 -3.52 35.89
CA ALA A 5 12.40 -4.61 36.76
C ALA A 5 13.87 -4.98 36.47
N TYR A 6 14.55 -4.25 35.59
CA TYR A 6 15.88 -4.57 35.10
C TYR A 6 16.82 -3.36 35.12
N THR A 7 17.98 -3.52 35.75
CA THR A 7 19.11 -2.60 35.68
C THR A 7 20.25 -3.32 34.95
N PRO A 8 20.65 -2.87 33.75
CA PRO A 8 21.75 -3.49 33.01
C PRO A 8 23.07 -3.47 33.80
N ASN A 9 23.79 -4.60 33.81
CA ASN A 9 25.15 -4.64 34.35
C ASN A 9 26.16 -4.22 33.26
N ASN A 10 27.03 -3.27 33.58
CA ASN A 10 28.19 -2.96 32.74
C ASN A 10 29.36 -3.87 33.14
N TRP A 11 29.82 -4.73 32.24
CA TRP A 11 30.85 -5.74 32.54
C TRP A 11 32.24 -5.25 32.15
N ALA A 12 33.23 -5.51 33.01
CA ALA A 12 34.64 -5.28 32.76
C ALA A 12 35.43 -6.60 32.70
N ALA A 13 36.59 -6.58 32.05
CA ALA A 13 37.48 -7.73 32.01
C ALA A 13 37.94 -8.10 33.43
N GLY A 14 37.81 -9.38 33.79
CA GLY A 14 38.11 -9.87 35.14
C GLY A 14 36.93 -9.85 36.11
N ASP A 15 35.76 -9.37 35.70
CA ASP A 15 34.57 -9.43 36.54
C ASP A 15 34.12 -10.88 36.80
N THR A 16 33.86 -11.20 38.06
CA THR A 16 33.22 -12.47 38.43
C THR A 16 31.73 -12.44 38.08
N ILE A 17 31.29 -13.48 37.36
CA ILE A 17 29.87 -13.76 37.09
C ILE A 17 29.27 -14.42 38.33
N THR A 18 28.23 -13.81 38.91
CA THR A 18 27.53 -14.33 40.09
C THR A 18 26.11 -14.75 39.73
N SER A 19 25.50 -15.60 40.55
CA SER A 19 24.09 -15.98 40.43
C SER A 19 23.17 -14.76 40.40
N THR A 20 23.47 -13.73 41.21
CA THR A 20 22.72 -12.47 41.18
C THR A 20 22.82 -11.76 39.83
N LYS A 21 24.02 -11.69 39.23
CA LYS A 21 24.19 -11.06 37.92
C LYS A 21 23.51 -11.87 36.80
N LEU A 22 23.54 -13.21 36.88
CA LEU A 22 22.83 -14.09 35.94
C LEU A 22 21.31 -13.93 36.06
N ASN A 23 20.77 -13.96 37.29
CA ASN A 23 19.34 -13.77 37.52
C ASN A 23 18.86 -12.41 37.01
N ASN A 24 19.66 -11.35 37.17
CA ASN A 24 19.33 -10.04 36.62
C ASN A 24 19.25 -10.06 35.08
N MET A 25 20.16 -10.77 34.40
CA MET A 25 20.11 -10.92 32.94
C MET A 25 18.88 -11.70 32.47
N GLU A 26 18.55 -12.80 33.14
CA GLU A 26 17.34 -13.59 32.84
C GLU A 26 16.07 -12.75 32.98
N GLN A 27 15.99 -11.89 34.00
CA GLN A 27 14.86 -10.96 34.16
C GLN A 27 14.80 -9.94 33.00
N GLY A 28 15.94 -9.41 32.55
CA GLY A 28 16.01 -8.54 31.38
C GLY A 28 15.51 -9.22 30.11
N ILE A 29 15.90 -10.47 29.87
CA ILE A 29 15.48 -11.27 28.71
C ILE A 29 13.98 -11.59 28.78
N ALA A 30 13.48 -12.03 29.93
CA ALA A 30 12.06 -12.32 30.12
C ALA A 30 11.18 -11.09 29.83
N THR A 31 11.58 -9.90 30.29
CA THR A 31 10.83 -8.67 30.00
C THR A 31 10.82 -8.28 28.52
N ALA A 32 11.95 -8.46 27.83
CA ALA A 32 12.05 -8.20 26.39
C ALA A 32 11.20 -9.19 25.58
N SER A 33 11.18 -10.46 25.98
CA SER A 33 10.38 -11.51 25.31
C SER A 33 8.88 -11.30 25.43
N THR A 34 8.40 -10.62 26.47
CA THR A 34 6.97 -10.39 26.71
C THR A 34 6.44 -9.08 26.13
N THR A 35 7.30 -8.26 25.55
CA THR A 35 6.91 -6.95 25.00
C THR A 35 6.92 -7.04 23.48
N PRO A 36 5.74 -7.15 22.82
CA PRO A 36 5.67 -7.02 21.37
C PRO A 36 6.36 -5.73 20.91
N GLY A 37 7.07 -5.80 19.79
CA GLY A 37 7.62 -4.60 19.15
C GLY A 37 6.51 -3.59 18.81
N PRO A 38 6.87 -2.31 18.60
CA PRO A 38 5.88 -1.32 18.18
C PRO A 38 5.21 -1.79 16.88
N ALA A 39 3.92 -1.47 16.74
CA ALA A 39 3.21 -1.70 15.50
C ALA A 39 3.97 -1.05 14.33
N GLY A 40 3.92 -1.71 13.17
CA GLY A 40 4.41 -1.12 11.93
C GLY A 40 3.67 0.18 11.61
N LYS A 41 4.30 1.04 10.82
CA LYS A 41 3.64 2.25 10.31
C LYS A 41 2.57 1.84 9.31
N ASP A 42 1.46 2.57 9.29
CA ASP A 42 0.45 2.40 8.25
C ASP A 42 1.06 2.62 6.86
N GLY A 43 0.52 1.92 5.87
CA GLY A 43 0.87 2.16 4.47
C GLY A 43 0.44 3.56 4.01
N THR A 44 1.10 4.07 2.98
CA THR A 44 0.67 5.32 2.33
C THR A 44 -0.56 5.09 1.46
N ASN A 45 -1.43 6.09 1.35
CA ASN A 45 -2.55 6.07 0.41
C ASN A 45 -2.08 5.80 -1.03
N GLY A 46 -2.94 5.14 -1.82
CA GLY A 46 -2.74 5.00 -3.26
C GLY A 46 -2.74 6.35 -3.98
N LYS A 47 -2.21 6.38 -5.20
CA LYS A 47 -2.29 7.57 -6.07
C LYS A 47 -3.73 7.75 -6.55
N ASN A 48 -4.12 9.01 -6.79
CA ASN A 48 -5.39 9.32 -7.45
C ASN A 48 -5.46 8.65 -8.83
N GLY A 49 -6.69 8.32 -9.25
CA GLY A 49 -6.96 7.87 -10.63
C GLY A 49 -6.62 8.95 -11.65
N LYS A 50 -6.47 8.54 -12.92
CA LYS A 50 -6.36 9.49 -14.03
C LYS A 50 -7.69 10.23 -14.23
N ASP A 51 -7.63 11.46 -14.72
CA ASP A 51 -8.81 12.21 -15.13
C ASP A 51 -9.58 11.47 -16.24
N GLY A 52 -10.90 11.66 -16.26
CA GLY A 52 -11.75 11.13 -17.32
C GLY A 52 -11.48 11.84 -18.65
N VAL A 53 -11.64 11.10 -19.76
CA VAL A 53 -11.55 11.65 -21.12
C VAL A 53 -12.95 11.93 -21.66
N SER A 54 -13.09 13.05 -22.37
CA SER A 54 -14.35 13.48 -22.99
C SER A 54 -14.31 13.27 -24.49
N LEU A 55 -15.49 13.14 -25.12
CA LEU A 55 -15.61 13.06 -26.58
C LEU A 55 -15.34 14.44 -27.20
N THR A 56 -14.53 14.46 -28.26
CA THR A 56 -14.22 15.68 -29.03
C THR A 56 -14.76 15.64 -30.45
N ALA A 57 -14.88 14.45 -31.04
CA ALA A 57 -15.50 14.26 -32.34
C ALA A 57 -16.18 12.90 -32.44
N LEU A 58 -17.19 12.83 -33.31
CA LEU A 58 -17.88 11.60 -33.67
C LEU A 58 -18.08 11.56 -35.18
N ALA A 59 -17.54 10.53 -35.83
CA ALA A 59 -17.80 10.23 -37.23
C ALA A 59 -18.69 9.00 -37.31
N LEU A 60 -19.82 9.12 -38.01
CA LEU A 60 -20.76 8.02 -38.22
C LEU A 60 -20.53 7.37 -39.59
N THR A 61 -20.66 6.06 -39.63
CA THR A 61 -20.69 5.29 -40.87
C THR A 61 -22.14 5.00 -41.20
N VAL A 62 -22.54 5.32 -42.44
CA VAL A 62 -23.86 4.99 -42.98
C VAL A 62 -23.73 4.01 -44.13
N ASP A 63 -24.71 3.13 -44.29
CA ASP A 63 -24.82 2.27 -45.47
C ASP A 63 -25.41 3.01 -46.68
N GLY A 64 -25.56 2.30 -47.80
CA GLY A 64 -26.12 2.85 -49.04
C GLY A 64 -27.59 3.28 -48.93
N ASP A 65 -28.31 2.79 -47.91
CA ASP A 65 -29.70 3.14 -47.61
C ASP A 65 -29.81 4.28 -46.59
N GLY A 66 -28.66 4.79 -46.09
CA GLY A 66 -28.57 5.87 -45.12
C GLY A 66 -28.72 5.42 -43.66
N LYS A 67 -28.72 4.12 -43.36
CA LYS A 67 -28.73 3.63 -41.96
C LYS A 67 -27.35 3.74 -41.35
N VAL A 68 -27.28 4.13 -40.07
CA VAL A 68 -26.04 4.11 -39.30
C VAL A 68 -25.64 2.66 -39.01
N THR A 69 -24.43 2.28 -39.39
CA THR A 69 -23.87 0.92 -39.19
C THR A 69 -22.69 0.89 -38.23
N GLY A 70 -22.17 2.06 -37.84
CA GLY A 70 -21.07 2.17 -36.90
C GLY A 70 -20.54 3.60 -36.81
N GLY A 71 -19.35 3.75 -36.26
CA GLY A 71 -18.64 5.01 -36.25
C GLY A 71 -17.29 4.95 -35.54
N LYS A 72 -16.58 6.08 -35.51
CA LYS A 72 -15.40 6.30 -34.69
C LYS A 72 -15.60 7.54 -33.83
N ALA A 73 -15.32 7.40 -32.54
CA ALA A 73 -15.28 8.50 -31.59
C ALA A 73 -13.84 8.88 -31.31
N THR A 74 -13.55 10.19 -31.30
CA THR A 74 -12.24 10.75 -30.90
C THR A 74 -12.37 11.32 -29.50
N LEU A 75 -11.47 10.93 -28.61
CA LEU A 75 -11.43 11.37 -27.21
C LEU A 75 -10.50 12.57 -27.03
N SER A 76 -10.60 13.27 -25.90
CA SER A 76 -9.81 14.47 -25.58
C SER A 76 -8.30 14.21 -25.48
N ASP A 77 -7.91 12.96 -25.23
CA ASP A 77 -6.52 12.49 -25.27
C ASP A 77 -6.04 12.13 -26.69
N LYS A 78 -6.87 12.38 -27.72
CA LYS A 78 -6.65 12.04 -29.14
C LYS A 78 -6.71 10.55 -29.47
N SER A 79 -7.00 9.69 -28.50
CA SER A 79 -7.30 8.29 -28.81
C SER A 79 -8.64 8.17 -29.54
N THR A 80 -8.83 7.03 -30.23
CA THR A 80 -10.07 6.74 -30.95
C THR A 80 -10.65 5.41 -30.52
N ILE A 81 -11.97 5.34 -30.44
CA ILE A 81 -12.72 4.11 -30.15
C ILE A 81 -13.74 3.84 -31.25
N ASP A 82 -14.02 2.58 -31.50
CA ASP A 82 -15.06 2.17 -32.44
C ASP A 82 -16.44 2.24 -31.75
N VAL A 83 -17.41 2.81 -32.47
CA VAL A 83 -18.82 2.83 -32.09
C VAL A 83 -19.51 1.70 -32.84
N THR A 84 -20.14 0.80 -32.08
CA THR A 84 -20.93 -0.31 -32.62
C THR A 84 -22.42 0.03 -32.54
N VAL A 85 -23.18 -0.40 -33.55
CA VAL A 85 -24.64 -0.26 -33.59
C VAL A 85 -25.26 -1.60 -33.21
N THR A 86 -26.11 -1.58 -32.19
CA THR A 86 -26.96 -2.71 -31.80
C THR A 86 -28.41 -2.29 -31.93
N THR A 87 -29.24 -3.15 -32.51
CA THR A 87 -30.69 -2.92 -32.65
C THR A 87 -31.45 -3.94 -31.81
N ASP A 88 -32.39 -3.47 -31.00
CA ASP A 88 -33.36 -4.31 -30.28
C ASP A 88 -34.53 -4.77 -31.18
#